data_AF-W1NE50-F1
#
_entry.id   AF-W1NE50-F1
#
_cell.length_a   1.000
_cell.length_b   1.000
_cell.length_c   1.000
_cell.angle_alpha   90.00
_cell.angle_beta   90.00
_cell.angle_gamma   90.00
#
_symmetry.space_group_name_H-M   'P 1'
#
loop_
_entity.id
_entity.type
_entity.pdbx_description
1 polymer ?
#
loop_
_entity_poly.entity_id
_entity_poly.type
_entity_poly.pdbx_seq_one_letter_code
_entity_poly.pdbx_strand_id
1 'polypeptide(L)'
;MVTGCANMDRLNGPARLMIVSDLDHTMVDHHDPENLSILQFNALWEANFRLDSLLVFSTGRSPTLYKQLRREKPMLTPDITIMSVGTEITYGESMVPDDGWEEFLNQKWDRNIVIEETAKFPQLQFQSGTEQRPHKVSFYVEKEHVQEIMKSLSERLEKRGLDIKIIYSGGMDLDVLPQEAGKGQALAYLLKKFKSEARPPVNTLVCGDSGNDAELFSVPDVYGVMVSNAQEELLHWYSQNAKHNPKVIHATEKCAAGIIQAIGHFGLGPGASPRDVTDYSQSKSGTLTPAHEIVKFYTLYEKWRRGEVGNAESHLQDLKRTCQPNGVAVHPWGFEQPLHECINALGSCYGDKQGKKFCVWVDKVSSSQIGSDIWLVKFDKWEMVDEERRCCLTTVLLQLQNVRGGEKQANLTGKTNTVTNANEGHSKVAMRKDQNSPQRLVPHSSPRSSEIYKRQKTKTILKGRSHPHRPDLILCSSHPLSSLADISVKKRP
;
A
#
# COMPACT_ATOMS: atom_id res chain seq x y z
N MET A 1 2.32 -29.21 7.66
CA MET A 1 2.07 -27.92 8.32
C MET A 1 2.70 -26.86 7.43
N VAL A 2 1.91 -26.10 6.69
CA VAL A 2 2.42 -25.02 5.82
C VAL A 2 2.73 -23.84 6.74
N THR A 3 4.00 -23.71 7.12
CA THR A 3 4.54 -22.52 7.79
C THR A 3 4.70 -21.43 6.74
N GLY A 4 3.80 -20.46 6.68
CA GLY A 4 3.86 -19.43 5.66
C GLY A 4 2.89 -18.26 5.83
N CYS A 5 2.54 -17.89 7.06
CA CYS A 5 2.04 -16.54 7.34
C CYS A 5 3.23 -15.70 7.82
N ALA A 6 4.25 -15.56 6.97
CA ALA A 6 5.35 -14.67 7.25
C ALA A 6 4.78 -13.24 7.29
N ASN A 7 4.93 -12.54 8.42
CA ASN A 7 4.53 -11.14 8.67
C ASN A 7 3.07 -10.84 9.04
N MET A 8 2.44 -11.63 9.92
CA MET A 8 1.35 -11.10 10.77
C MET A 8 1.77 -10.90 12.24
N ASP A 9 3.08 -10.78 12.48
CA ASP A 9 3.68 -10.62 13.81
C ASP A 9 3.20 -9.36 14.55
N ARG A 10 2.58 -8.41 13.84
CA ARG A 10 2.02 -7.19 14.46
C ARG A 10 0.81 -7.47 15.34
N LEU A 11 -0.04 -8.44 14.99
CA LEU A 11 -1.30 -8.68 15.69
C LEU A 11 -1.12 -9.72 16.79
N ASN A 12 -1.54 -9.40 18.02
CA ASN A 12 -1.52 -10.33 19.16
C ASN A 12 -2.81 -11.17 19.30
N GLY A 13 -3.68 -11.16 18.28
CA GLY A 13 -4.97 -11.85 18.28
C GLY A 13 -5.74 -11.68 16.96
N PRO A 14 -7.06 -11.91 16.96
CA PRO A 14 -7.95 -11.54 15.86
C PRO A 14 -7.84 -10.05 15.51
N ALA A 15 -7.87 -9.72 14.24
CA ALA A 15 -7.94 -8.32 13.81
C ALA A 15 -9.30 -7.73 14.22
N ARG A 16 -9.30 -6.53 14.82
CA ARG A 16 -10.55 -5.83 15.19
C ARG A 16 -11.40 -5.50 13.96
N LEU A 17 -10.74 -5.09 12.89
CA LEU A 17 -11.34 -4.80 11.59
C LEU A 17 -10.40 -5.34 10.50
N MET A 18 -10.98 -5.83 9.41
CA MET A 18 -10.27 -6.07 8.16
C MET A 18 -10.94 -5.25 7.08
N ILE A 19 -10.23 -4.29 6.49
CA ILE A 19 -10.72 -3.53 5.33
C ILE A 19 -10.17 -4.20 4.07
N VAL A 20 -11.07 -4.59 3.16
CA VAL A 20 -10.75 -5.18 1.87
C VAL A 20 -11.25 -4.21 0.81
N SER A 21 -10.33 -3.45 0.21
CA SER A 21 -10.70 -2.38 -0.71
C SER A 21 -10.16 -2.65 -2.09
N ASP A 22 -10.99 -2.46 -3.12
CA ASP A 22 -10.46 -2.17 -4.44
C ASP A 22 -9.61 -0.88 -4.44
N LEU A 23 -8.77 -0.73 -5.46
CA LEU A 23 -7.89 0.41 -5.61
C LEU A 23 -8.46 1.47 -6.55
N ASP A 24 -8.68 1.14 -7.81
CA ASP A 24 -8.96 2.12 -8.85
C ASP A 24 -10.40 2.61 -8.71
N HIS A 25 -10.62 3.92 -8.59
CA HIS A 25 -11.94 4.51 -8.34
C HIS A 25 -12.60 4.12 -7.00
N THR A 26 -12.03 3.21 -6.22
CA THR A 26 -12.45 2.88 -4.86
C THR A 26 -11.54 3.48 -3.78
N MET A 27 -10.27 3.08 -3.66
CA MET A 27 -9.34 3.72 -2.71
C MET A 27 -8.67 4.96 -3.32
N VAL A 28 -8.38 4.90 -4.62
CA VAL A 28 -7.66 5.90 -5.39
C VAL A 28 -8.62 6.62 -6.31
N ASP A 29 -8.68 7.94 -6.17
CA ASP A 29 -9.27 8.80 -7.19
C ASP A 29 -8.20 9.21 -8.21
N HIS A 30 -8.36 8.77 -9.45
CA HIS A 30 -7.47 9.15 -10.56
C HIS A 30 -7.69 10.59 -11.04
N HIS A 31 -8.83 11.18 -10.70
CA HIS A 31 -9.19 12.55 -11.04
C HIS A 31 -8.91 13.54 -9.93
N ASP A 32 -8.40 13.08 -8.77
CA ASP A 32 -7.96 13.93 -7.67
C ASP A 32 -6.44 14.17 -7.73
N PRO A 33 -5.98 15.34 -8.23
CA PRO A 33 -4.57 15.66 -8.26
C PRO A 33 -3.98 15.92 -6.86
N GLU A 34 -4.82 16.23 -5.87
CA GLU A 34 -4.41 16.54 -4.50
C GLU A 34 -4.40 15.30 -3.60
N ASN A 35 -5.00 14.20 -4.05
CA ASN A 35 -5.09 12.93 -3.33
C ASN A 35 -5.71 13.08 -1.92
N LEU A 36 -6.66 14.00 -1.75
CA LEU A 36 -7.18 14.40 -0.44
C LEU A 36 -7.84 13.23 0.30
N SER A 37 -8.71 12.49 -0.40
CA SER A 37 -9.50 11.41 0.21
C SER A 37 -8.63 10.23 0.67
N ILE A 38 -7.66 9.82 -0.14
CA ILE A 38 -6.71 8.77 0.25
C ILE A 38 -5.78 9.24 1.39
N LEU A 39 -5.35 10.50 1.37
CA LEU A 39 -4.55 11.06 2.47
C LEU A 39 -5.36 11.11 3.78
N GLN A 40 -6.65 11.47 3.73
CA GLN A 40 -7.59 11.40 4.85
C GLN A 40 -7.72 9.96 5.37
N PHE A 41 -7.87 8.98 4.49
CA PHE A 41 -7.91 7.57 4.86
C PHE A 41 -6.61 7.13 5.52
N ASN A 42 -5.45 7.50 4.95
CA ASN A 42 -4.14 7.13 5.49
C ASN A 42 -3.97 7.63 6.94
N ALA A 43 -4.32 8.89 7.19
CA ALA A 43 -4.24 9.48 8.53
C ALA A 43 -5.20 8.78 9.50
N LEU A 44 -6.43 8.47 9.05
CA LEU A 44 -7.39 7.75 9.87
C LEU A 44 -6.87 6.34 10.23
N TRP A 45 -6.37 5.61 9.23
CA TRP A 45 -5.87 4.25 9.35
C TRP A 45 -4.68 4.17 10.29
N GLU A 46 -3.63 4.96 10.06
CA GLU A 46 -2.41 4.91 10.87
C GLU A 46 -2.66 5.38 12.31
N ALA A 47 -3.60 6.30 12.54
CA ALA A 47 -3.91 6.78 13.89
C ALA A 47 -4.74 5.79 14.72
N ASN A 48 -5.62 4.99 14.08
CA ASN A 48 -6.68 4.26 14.80
C ASN A 48 -6.84 2.77 14.44
N PHE A 49 -6.28 2.28 13.32
CA PHE A 49 -6.56 0.95 12.77
C PHE A 49 -5.33 0.14 12.36
N ARG A 50 -4.18 0.77 12.09
CA ARG A 50 -2.88 0.08 12.18
C ARG A 50 -2.74 -0.48 13.61
N LEU A 51 -1.66 -1.04 14.10
CA LEU A 51 -1.66 -1.77 15.41
C LEU A 51 -2.63 -2.98 15.54
N ASP A 52 -3.96 -2.87 15.38
CA ASP A 52 -4.95 -3.94 15.71
C ASP A 52 -5.87 -4.42 14.56
N SER A 53 -5.85 -3.78 13.40
CA SER A 53 -6.69 -4.11 12.23
C SER A 53 -5.86 -4.45 11.00
N LEU A 54 -6.44 -5.09 9.97
CA LEU A 54 -5.78 -5.52 8.74
C LEU A 54 -6.23 -4.68 7.53
N LEU A 55 -5.27 -4.22 6.73
CA LEU A 55 -5.54 -3.58 5.44
C LEU A 55 -5.24 -4.55 4.30
N VAL A 56 -6.26 -4.80 3.47
CA VAL A 56 -6.18 -5.64 2.29
C VAL A 56 -6.54 -4.80 1.06
N PHE A 57 -5.63 -4.74 0.10
CA PHE A 57 -5.95 -4.20 -1.22
C PHE A 57 -6.34 -5.34 -2.15
N SER A 58 -7.48 -5.21 -2.83
CA SER A 58 -8.06 -6.24 -3.71
C SER A 58 -8.34 -5.67 -5.08
N THR A 59 -7.34 -5.71 -5.97
CA THR A 59 -7.33 -4.98 -7.24
C THR A 59 -7.37 -5.90 -8.46
N GLY A 60 -7.91 -5.37 -9.57
CA GLY A 60 -7.80 -6.00 -10.89
C GLY A 60 -6.39 -5.91 -11.50
N ARG A 61 -5.56 -4.98 -11.03
CA ARG A 61 -4.19 -4.74 -11.51
C ARG A 61 -3.29 -5.97 -11.32
N SER A 62 -2.44 -6.21 -12.30
CA SER A 62 -1.28 -7.10 -12.14
C SER A 62 -0.28 -6.61 -11.09
N PRO A 63 0.61 -7.48 -10.57
CA PRO A 63 1.66 -7.07 -9.64
C PRO A 63 2.53 -5.93 -10.16
N THR A 64 2.77 -5.87 -11.47
CA THR A 64 3.53 -4.79 -12.11
C THR A 64 2.77 -3.46 -12.03
N LEU A 65 1.49 -3.44 -12.43
CA LEU A 65 0.67 -2.23 -12.41
C LEU A 65 0.31 -1.77 -11.01
N TYR A 66 0.20 -2.69 -10.05
CA TYR A 66 0.04 -2.37 -8.63
C TYR A 66 1.28 -1.66 -8.09
N LYS A 67 2.49 -2.18 -8.36
CA LYS A 67 3.75 -1.53 -7.95
C LYS A 67 3.91 -0.16 -8.59
N GLN A 68 3.48 0.00 -9.84
CA GLN A 68 3.44 1.30 -10.50
C GLN A 68 2.49 2.27 -9.77
N LEU A 69 1.26 1.86 -9.47
CA LEU A 69 0.30 2.70 -8.76
C LEU A 69 0.82 3.15 -7.38
N ARG A 70 1.49 2.27 -6.64
CA ARG A 70 2.13 2.63 -5.36
C ARG A 70 3.19 3.72 -5.51
N ARG A 71 3.89 3.78 -6.65
CA ARG A 71 4.86 4.84 -6.94
C ARG A 71 4.18 6.15 -7.32
N GLU A 72 2.99 6.09 -7.92
CA GLU A 72 2.22 7.22 -8.44
C GLU A 72 1.27 7.85 -7.43
N LYS A 73 0.77 7.09 -6.44
CA LYS A 73 -0.24 7.54 -5.46
C LYS A 73 0.24 7.34 -4.01
N PRO A 74 -0.14 8.22 -3.06
CA PRO A 74 0.35 8.14 -1.68
C PRO A 74 -0.37 7.01 -0.93
N MET A 75 -0.15 5.76 -1.34
CA MET A 75 -0.79 4.59 -0.76
C MET A 75 -0.02 4.10 0.46
N LEU A 76 -0.75 3.67 1.49
CA LEU A 76 -0.17 2.91 2.60
C LEU A 76 0.36 1.55 2.13
N THR A 77 1.23 0.96 2.95
CA THR A 77 1.64 -0.43 2.79
C THR A 77 0.54 -1.35 3.37
N PRO A 78 -0.13 -2.17 2.56
CA PRO A 78 -1.15 -3.09 3.07
C PRO A 78 -0.51 -4.29 3.79
N ASP A 79 -1.31 -5.00 4.59
CA ASP A 79 -0.91 -6.28 5.17
C ASP A 79 -1.01 -7.41 4.13
N ILE A 80 -2.02 -7.35 3.25
CA ILE A 80 -2.26 -8.32 2.18
C ILE A 80 -2.59 -7.59 0.87
N THR A 81 -2.10 -8.11 -0.24
CA THR A 81 -2.54 -7.67 -1.57
C THR A 81 -3.10 -8.85 -2.35
N ILE A 82 -4.37 -8.73 -2.74
CA ILE A 82 -5.07 -9.57 -3.71
C ILE A 82 -5.00 -8.84 -5.06
N MET A 83 -4.42 -9.47 -6.07
CA MET A 83 -4.14 -8.85 -7.37
C MET A 83 -4.75 -9.68 -8.50
N SER A 84 -4.75 -9.11 -9.71
CA SER A 84 -5.19 -9.79 -10.92
C SER A 84 -6.58 -10.40 -10.75
N VAL A 85 -7.50 -9.63 -10.18
CA VAL A 85 -8.90 -10.01 -9.94
C VAL A 85 -9.02 -11.25 -9.05
N GLY A 86 -8.16 -11.37 -8.04
CA GLY A 86 -8.23 -12.48 -7.08
C GLY A 86 -7.44 -13.71 -7.46
N THR A 87 -6.61 -13.66 -8.49
CA THR A 87 -5.80 -14.82 -8.91
C THR A 87 -4.45 -14.90 -8.20
N GLU A 88 -3.99 -13.79 -7.61
CA GLU A 88 -2.72 -13.74 -6.88
C GLU A 88 -2.96 -13.13 -5.49
N ILE A 89 -2.53 -13.84 -4.44
CA ILE A 89 -2.54 -13.34 -3.05
C ILE A 89 -1.09 -13.20 -2.60
N THR A 90 -0.74 -12.06 -2.01
CA THR A 90 0.60 -11.78 -1.50
C THR A 90 0.57 -11.12 -0.12
N TYR A 91 1.61 -11.35 0.68
CA TYR A 91 1.71 -10.89 2.06
C TYR A 91 2.81 -9.85 2.27
N GLY A 92 2.47 -8.80 3.01
CA GLY A 92 3.38 -7.76 3.48
C GLY A 92 4.07 -6.95 2.37
N GLU A 93 5.04 -6.13 2.78
CA GLU A 93 5.79 -5.23 1.89
C GLU A 93 6.60 -5.99 0.83
N SER A 94 7.15 -7.15 1.20
CA SER A 94 7.91 -8.00 0.28
C SER A 94 7.04 -8.72 -0.75
N MET A 95 5.71 -8.63 -0.64
CA MET A 95 4.74 -9.28 -1.52
C MET A 95 5.01 -10.79 -1.70
N VAL A 96 5.19 -11.50 -0.58
CA VAL A 96 5.43 -12.95 -0.59
C VAL A 96 4.17 -13.67 -1.09
N PRO A 97 4.22 -14.47 -2.16
CA PRO A 97 3.04 -15.21 -2.66
C PRO A 97 2.43 -16.18 -1.65
N ASP A 98 1.12 -16.40 -1.75
CA ASP A 98 0.44 -17.52 -1.07
C ASP A 98 0.48 -18.78 -1.95
N ASP A 99 1.46 -19.65 -1.69
CA ASP A 99 1.64 -20.91 -2.44
C ASP A 99 0.40 -21.83 -2.33
N GLY A 100 -0.36 -21.75 -1.23
CA GLY A 100 -1.57 -22.55 -1.03
C GLY A 100 -2.72 -22.10 -1.92
N TRP A 101 -2.84 -20.79 -2.17
CA TRP A 101 -3.79 -20.20 -3.10
C TRP A 101 -3.43 -20.53 -4.55
N GLU A 102 -2.15 -20.42 -4.91
CA GLU A 102 -1.67 -20.78 -6.24
C GLU A 102 -1.99 -22.24 -6.56
N GLU A 103 -1.69 -23.16 -5.64
CA GLU A 103 -1.98 -24.58 -5.82
C GLU A 103 -3.48 -24.88 -5.85
N PHE A 104 -4.28 -24.15 -5.08
CA PHE A 104 -5.73 -24.28 -5.13
C PHE A 104 -6.30 -23.89 -6.50
N LEU A 105 -5.76 -22.84 -7.12
CA LEU A 105 -6.20 -22.38 -8.45
C LEU A 105 -5.69 -23.24 -9.63
N ASN A 106 -4.72 -24.12 -9.41
CA ASN A 106 -4.24 -25.06 -10.43
C ASN A 106 -5.29 -26.14 -10.79
N GLN A 107 -6.31 -26.33 -9.95
CA GLN A 107 -7.31 -27.37 -10.15
C GLN A 107 -8.19 -27.08 -11.37
N LYS A 108 -8.17 -28.00 -12.34
CA LYS A 108 -8.95 -27.91 -13.60
C LYS A 108 -8.77 -26.59 -14.35
N TRP A 109 -7.55 -26.06 -14.29
CA TRP A 109 -7.13 -24.88 -15.02
C TRP A 109 -6.00 -25.24 -15.98
N ASP A 110 -6.12 -24.83 -17.25
CA ASP A 110 -5.04 -24.87 -18.23
C ASP A 110 -5.08 -23.60 -19.08
N ARG A 111 -4.13 -22.71 -18.81
CA ARG A 111 -3.99 -21.44 -19.50
C ARG A 111 -3.78 -21.59 -21.01
N ASN A 112 -3.09 -22.64 -21.46
CA ASN A 112 -2.80 -22.82 -22.89
C ASN A 112 -4.08 -23.19 -23.66
N ILE A 113 -4.94 -24.01 -23.05
CA ILE A 113 -6.26 -24.33 -23.63
C ILE A 113 -7.12 -23.07 -23.70
N VAL A 114 -7.10 -22.21 -22.68
CA VAL A 114 -7.82 -20.92 -22.71
C VAL A 114 -7.34 -20.06 -23.87
N ILE A 115 -6.03 -19.93 -24.09
CA ILE A 115 -5.48 -19.17 -25.22
C ILE A 115 -5.88 -19.80 -26.57
N GLU A 116 -5.83 -21.13 -26.68
CA GLU A 116 -6.23 -21.85 -27.90
C GLU A 116 -7.69 -21.60 -28.27
N GLU A 117 -8.61 -21.68 -27.30
CA GLU A 117 -10.04 -21.46 -27.55
C GLU A 117 -10.38 -19.99 -27.79
N THR A 118 -9.77 -19.07 -27.03
CA THR A 118 -10.01 -17.63 -27.18
C THR A 118 -9.49 -17.07 -28.51
N ALA A 119 -8.42 -17.63 -29.08
CA ALA A 119 -7.92 -17.27 -30.41
C ALA A 119 -8.93 -17.51 -31.55
N LYS A 120 -10.00 -18.27 -31.31
CA LYS A 120 -11.08 -18.54 -32.27
C LYS A 120 -12.14 -17.42 -32.32
N PHE A 121 -12.04 -16.42 -31.44
CA PHE A 121 -12.96 -15.29 -31.33
C PHE A 121 -12.27 -14.01 -31.82
N PRO A 122 -12.49 -13.56 -33.07
CA PRO A 122 -11.83 -12.37 -33.62
C PRO A 122 -12.19 -11.06 -32.89
N GLN A 123 -13.28 -11.05 -32.12
CA GLN A 123 -13.72 -9.92 -31.31
C GLN A 123 -12.88 -9.75 -30.02
N LEU A 124 -12.14 -10.77 -29.59
CA LEU A 124 -11.31 -10.71 -28.39
C LEU A 124 -9.92 -10.17 -28.74
N GLN A 125 -9.59 -9.00 -28.21
CA GLN A 125 -8.27 -8.41 -28.37
C GLN A 125 -7.47 -8.58 -27.08
N PHE A 126 -6.28 -9.18 -27.13
CA PHE A 126 -5.46 -9.33 -25.93
C PHE A 126 -5.15 -7.98 -25.28
N GLN A 127 -5.28 -7.92 -23.95
CA GLN A 127 -4.70 -6.82 -23.18
C GLN A 127 -3.17 -6.93 -23.12
N SER A 128 -2.53 -5.91 -22.55
CA SER A 128 -1.08 -5.84 -22.39
C SER A 128 -0.48 -7.08 -21.72
N GLY A 129 0.79 -7.39 -22.02
CA GLY A 129 1.47 -8.56 -21.47
C GLY A 129 1.60 -8.58 -19.94
N THR A 130 1.51 -7.42 -19.28
CA THR A 130 1.48 -7.34 -17.81
C THR A 130 0.18 -7.89 -17.23
N GLU A 131 -0.92 -7.83 -17.96
CA GLU A 131 -2.23 -8.34 -17.54
C GLU A 131 -2.44 -9.82 -17.84
N GLN A 132 -1.54 -10.43 -18.61
CA GLN A 132 -1.54 -11.87 -18.85
C GLN A 132 -0.80 -12.60 -17.73
N ARG A 133 -1.53 -13.34 -16.88
CA ARG A 133 -0.99 -14.00 -15.67
C ARG A 133 -1.16 -15.52 -15.73
N PRO A 134 -0.53 -16.30 -14.83
CA PRO A 134 -0.67 -17.77 -14.82
C PRO A 134 -2.12 -18.26 -14.74
N HIS A 135 -2.97 -17.58 -13.96
CA HIS A 135 -4.39 -17.90 -13.76
C HIS A 135 -5.35 -16.81 -14.28
N LYS A 136 -4.88 -15.93 -15.17
CA LYS A 136 -5.70 -14.87 -15.79
C LYS A 136 -5.32 -14.66 -17.24
N VAL A 137 -6.32 -14.68 -18.13
CA VAL A 137 -6.17 -14.30 -19.53
C VAL A 137 -7.16 -13.18 -19.84
N SER A 138 -6.64 -12.00 -20.18
CA SER A 138 -7.42 -10.76 -20.28
C SER A 138 -7.56 -10.25 -21.71
N PHE A 139 -8.75 -9.76 -22.03
CA PHE A 139 -9.11 -9.22 -23.34
C PHE A 139 -9.84 -7.88 -23.24
N TYR A 140 -9.82 -7.13 -24.33
CA TYR A 140 -10.80 -6.09 -24.62
C TYR A 140 -11.89 -6.66 -25.53
N VAL A 141 -13.13 -6.29 -25.26
CA VAL A 141 -14.32 -6.69 -26.02
C VAL A 141 -15.37 -5.59 -26.00
N GLU A 142 -16.04 -5.38 -27.13
CA GLU A 142 -17.14 -4.43 -27.24
C GLU A 142 -18.41 -4.97 -26.58
N LYS A 143 -19.13 -4.13 -25.84
CA LYS A 143 -20.32 -4.48 -25.02
C LYS A 143 -21.37 -5.32 -25.76
N GLU A 144 -21.56 -5.08 -27.05
CA GLU A 144 -22.55 -5.75 -27.90
C GLU A 144 -22.27 -7.25 -28.11
N HIS A 145 -20.99 -7.65 -28.07
CA HIS A 145 -20.58 -9.03 -28.33
C HIS A 145 -20.39 -9.86 -27.04
N VAL A 146 -20.36 -9.22 -25.87
CA VAL A 146 -19.97 -9.84 -24.59
C VAL A 146 -20.82 -11.05 -24.24
N GLN A 147 -22.15 -10.95 -24.29
CA GLN A 147 -23.04 -12.00 -23.83
C GLN A 147 -22.91 -13.29 -24.66
N GLU A 148 -22.81 -13.16 -25.98
CA GLU A 148 -22.65 -14.31 -26.88
C GLU A 148 -21.27 -14.97 -26.69
N ILE A 149 -20.21 -14.16 -26.59
CA ILE A 149 -18.85 -14.64 -26.39
C ILE A 149 -18.73 -15.37 -25.05
N MET A 150 -19.21 -14.77 -23.96
CA MET A 150 -19.15 -15.39 -22.62
C MET A 150 -19.84 -16.75 -22.61
N LYS A 151 -21.03 -16.85 -23.22
CA LYS A 151 -21.76 -18.12 -23.30
C LYS A 151 -20.99 -19.16 -24.12
N SER A 152 -20.61 -18.82 -25.36
CA SER A 152 -19.92 -19.73 -26.28
C SER A 152 -18.56 -20.19 -25.75
N LEU A 153 -17.79 -19.28 -25.17
CA LEU A 153 -16.47 -19.56 -24.61
C LEU A 153 -16.58 -20.47 -23.38
N SER A 154 -17.55 -20.21 -22.49
CA SER A 154 -17.80 -21.07 -21.32
C SER A 154 -18.10 -22.51 -21.73
N GLU A 155 -19.04 -22.71 -22.67
CA GLU A 155 -19.40 -24.05 -23.16
C GLU A 155 -18.22 -24.78 -23.82
N ARG A 156 -17.32 -24.05 -24.51
CA ARG A 156 -16.13 -24.63 -25.15
C ARG A 156 -15.08 -25.07 -24.13
N LEU A 157 -14.80 -24.22 -23.15
CA LEU A 157 -13.81 -24.50 -22.11
C LEU A 157 -14.26 -25.63 -21.18
N GLU A 158 -15.55 -25.67 -20.83
CA GLU A 158 -16.14 -26.77 -20.06
C GLU A 158 -16.02 -28.11 -20.80
N LYS A 159 -16.28 -28.15 -22.12
CA LYS A 159 -16.09 -29.35 -22.96
C LYS A 159 -14.62 -29.81 -23.03
N ARG A 160 -13.67 -28.91 -22.76
CA ARG A 160 -12.24 -29.23 -22.66
C ARG A 160 -11.82 -29.63 -21.25
N GLY A 161 -12.76 -29.74 -20.31
CA GLY A 161 -12.55 -30.19 -18.93
C GLY A 161 -12.05 -29.08 -17.99
N LEU A 162 -12.20 -27.81 -18.37
CA LEU A 162 -11.81 -26.68 -17.53
C LEU A 162 -13.01 -26.15 -16.74
N ASP A 163 -12.77 -25.83 -15.47
CA ASP A 163 -13.73 -25.10 -14.64
C ASP A 163 -13.28 -23.62 -14.64
N ILE A 164 -14.01 -22.76 -15.35
CA ILE A 164 -13.63 -21.36 -15.59
C ILE A 164 -14.73 -20.38 -15.18
N LYS A 165 -14.29 -19.19 -14.79
CA LYS A 165 -15.12 -18.00 -14.60
C LYS A 165 -14.72 -16.95 -15.63
N ILE A 166 -15.72 -16.28 -16.19
CA ILE A 166 -15.51 -15.12 -17.06
C ILE A 166 -16.06 -13.88 -16.36
N ILE A 167 -15.23 -12.86 -16.18
CA ILE A 167 -15.60 -11.59 -15.55
C ILE A 167 -15.55 -10.51 -16.64
N TYR A 168 -16.63 -9.72 -16.72
CA TYR A 168 -16.67 -8.52 -17.55
C TYR A 168 -16.79 -7.29 -16.65
N SER A 169 -15.91 -6.30 -16.84
CA SER A 169 -15.86 -5.11 -15.99
C SER A 169 -15.41 -3.87 -16.77
N GLY A 170 -15.68 -2.69 -16.22
CA GLY A 170 -15.17 -1.43 -16.78
C GLY A 170 -15.72 -1.11 -18.17
N GLY A 171 -16.80 -1.77 -18.59
CA GLY A 171 -17.43 -1.59 -19.89
C GLY A 171 -16.63 -2.07 -21.10
N MET A 172 -15.48 -2.75 -20.91
CA MET A 172 -14.68 -3.27 -22.03
C MET A 172 -13.75 -4.44 -21.67
N ASP A 173 -13.43 -4.66 -20.40
CA ASP A 173 -12.48 -5.69 -19.98
C ASP A 173 -13.17 -7.03 -19.81
N LEU A 174 -12.60 -8.09 -20.37
CA LEU A 174 -13.05 -9.47 -20.20
C LEU A 174 -11.89 -10.35 -19.72
N ASP A 175 -12.05 -10.94 -18.54
CA ASP A 175 -11.08 -11.80 -17.90
C ASP A 175 -11.57 -13.24 -17.85
N VAL A 176 -10.75 -14.18 -18.32
CA VAL A 176 -10.96 -15.62 -18.16
C VAL A 176 -10.05 -16.14 -17.05
N LEU A 177 -10.65 -16.70 -16.01
CA LEU A 177 -10.01 -17.13 -14.77
C LEU A 177 -10.45 -18.55 -14.41
N PRO A 178 -9.78 -19.27 -13.48
CA PRO A 178 -10.34 -20.45 -12.82
C PRO A 178 -11.70 -20.14 -12.17
N GLN A 179 -12.60 -21.12 -12.11
CA GLN A 179 -13.93 -20.96 -11.50
C GLN A 179 -13.86 -20.46 -10.05
N GLU A 180 -12.89 -20.97 -9.29
CA GLU A 180 -12.68 -20.64 -7.88
C GLU A 180 -11.87 -19.35 -7.67
N ALA A 181 -11.42 -18.68 -8.73
CA ALA A 181 -10.77 -17.36 -8.63
C ALA A 181 -11.82 -16.24 -8.49
N GLY A 182 -11.35 -15.00 -8.35
CA GLY A 182 -12.21 -13.82 -8.14
C GLY A 182 -11.94 -13.15 -6.79
N LYS A 183 -12.23 -11.85 -6.71
CA LYS A 183 -12.01 -11.06 -5.48
C LYS A 183 -12.77 -11.63 -4.28
N GLY A 184 -14.02 -12.06 -4.48
CA GLY A 184 -14.84 -12.67 -3.43
C GLY A 184 -14.31 -14.03 -2.97
N GLN A 185 -13.86 -14.88 -3.90
CA GLN A 185 -13.31 -16.20 -3.55
C GLN A 185 -11.94 -16.09 -2.85
N ALA A 186 -11.08 -15.18 -3.30
CA ALA A 186 -9.82 -14.88 -2.62
C ALA A 186 -10.06 -14.39 -1.18
N LEU A 187 -11.07 -13.53 -0.97
CA LEU A 187 -11.48 -13.12 0.38
C LEU A 187 -12.02 -14.30 1.21
N ALA A 188 -12.89 -15.13 0.63
CA ALA A 188 -13.42 -16.31 1.32
C ALA A 188 -12.31 -17.29 1.74
N TYR A 189 -11.30 -17.50 0.88
CA TYR A 189 -10.10 -18.27 1.18
C TYR A 189 -9.33 -17.67 2.37
N LEU A 190 -9.07 -16.37 2.38
CA LEU A 190 -8.39 -15.69 3.49
C LEU A 190 -9.16 -15.81 4.80
N LEU A 191 -10.47 -15.58 4.79
CA LEU A 191 -11.32 -15.72 5.98
C LEU A 191 -11.31 -17.15 6.52
N LYS A 192 -11.35 -18.16 5.63
CA LYS A 192 -11.23 -19.58 6.00
C LYS A 192 -9.85 -19.87 6.61
N LYS A 193 -8.78 -19.32 6.03
CA LYS A 193 -7.40 -19.45 6.54
C LYS A 193 -7.30 -18.86 7.95
N PHE A 194 -7.75 -17.63 8.17
CA PHE A 194 -7.76 -17.01 9.51
C PHE A 194 -8.60 -17.78 10.53
N LYS A 195 -9.74 -18.33 10.11
CA LYS A 195 -10.56 -19.18 10.98
C LYS A 195 -9.82 -20.46 11.37
N SER A 196 -9.11 -21.09 10.45
CA SER A 196 -8.29 -22.28 10.72
C SER A 196 -7.11 -22.00 11.67
N GLU A 197 -6.61 -20.76 11.66
CA GLU A 197 -5.57 -20.27 12.56
C GLU A 197 -6.13 -19.75 13.90
N ALA A 198 -7.44 -19.93 14.16
CA ALA A 198 -8.15 -19.44 15.34
C ALA A 198 -8.06 -17.91 15.54
N ARG A 199 -7.94 -17.15 14.45
CA ARG A 199 -7.81 -15.69 14.43
C ARG A 199 -8.75 -14.99 13.43
N PRO A 200 -10.03 -15.39 13.30
CA PRO A 200 -10.93 -14.75 12.34
C PRO A 200 -11.11 -13.26 12.68
N PRO A 201 -11.04 -12.33 11.71
CA PRO A 201 -11.27 -10.92 11.97
C PRO A 201 -12.66 -10.70 12.58
N VAL A 202 -12.75 -9.80 13.56
CA VAL A 202 -14.01 -9.51 14.28
C VAL A 202 -15.02 -8.86 13.34
N ASN A 203 -14.57 -7.91 12.52
CA ASN A 203 -15.37 -7.26 11.49
C ASN A 203 -14.60 -7.27 10.17
N THR A 204 -15.32 -7.39 9.05
CA THR A 204 -14.76 -7.24 7.70
C THR A 204 -15.57 -6.21 6.95
N LEU A 205 -14.91 -5.22 6.34
CA LEU A 205 -15.53 -4.21 5.48
C LEU A 205 -14.96 -4.36 4.07
N VAL A 206 -15.82 -4.70 3.10
CA VAL A 206 -15.47 -4.74 1.67
C VAL A 206 -15.84 -3.43 0.99
N CYS A 207 -14.99 -2.95 0.08
CA CYS A 207 -15.17 -1.69 -0.62
C CYS A 207 -14.93 -1.92 -2.12
N GLY A 208 -15.83 -1.42 -2.96
CA GLY A 208 -15.70 -1.56 -4.42
C GLY A 208 -16.55 -0.56 -5.20
N ASP A 209 -16.31 -0.49 -6.51
CA ASP A 209 -16.99 0.41 -7.44
C ASP A 209 -17.44 -0.29 -8.72
N SER A 210 -16.90 -1.45 -9.09
CA SER A 210 -17.14 -2.06 -10.40
C SER A 210 -17.61 -3.53 -10.34
N GLY A 211 -17.90 -4.11 -11.50
CA GLY A 211 -18.45 -5.48 -11.60
C GLY A 211 -17.54 -6.57 -11.03
N ASN A 212 -16.21 -6.37 -11.07
CA ASN A 212 -15.26 -7.33 -10.51
C ASN A 212 -15.26 -7.35 -8.97
N ASP A 213 -15.90 -6.37 -8.32
CA ASP A 213 -16.07 -6.28 -6.87
C ASP A 213 -17.36 -6.94 -6.38
N ALA A 214 -18.32 -7.22 -7.26
CA ALA A 214 -19.65 -7.72 -6.88
C ALA A 214 -19.59 -8.95 -5.95
N GLU A 215 -18.68 -9.89 -6.23
CA GLU A 215 -18.51 -11.09 -5.41
C GLU A 215 -18.02 -10.81 -3.99
N LEU A 216 -17.31 -9.70 -3.74
CA LEU A 216 -16.90 -9.31 -2.38
C LEU A 216 -18.12 -9.11 -1.48
N PHE A 217 -19.18 -8.49 -2.01
CA PHE A 217 -20.42 -8.21 -1.28
C PHE A 217 -21.28 -9.45 -1.04
N SER A 218 -21.02 -10.55 -1.76
CA SER A 218 -21.67 -11.85 -1.55
C SER A 218 -21.00 -12.68 -0.46
N VAL A 219 -19.81 -12.30 0.01
CA VAL A 219 -19.12 -13.05 1.06
C VAL A 219 -19.93 -12.97 2.37
N PRO A 220 -20.21 -14.10 3.05
CA PRO A 220 -20.99 -14.08 4.27
C PRO A 220 -20.35 -13.23 5.39
N ASP A 221 -21.21 -12.61 6.19
CA ASP A 221 -20.83 -11.86 7.40
C ASP A 221 -19.87 -10.68 7.21
N VAL A 222 -19.82 -10.10 6.01
CA VAL A 222 -19.11 -8.84 5.74
C VAL A 222 -20.05 -7.63 5.78
N TYR A 223 -19.49 -6.47 6.13
CA TYR A 223 -20.03 -5.16 5.80
C TYR A 223 -19.54 -4.77 4.41
N GLY A 224 -20.34 -4.05 3.65
CA GLY A 224 -20.01 -3.62 2.29
C GLY A 224 -20.32 -2.15 2.05
N VAL A 225 -19.42 -1.48 1.34
CA VAL A 225 -19.65 -0.13 0.80
C VAL A 225 -19.38 -0.11 -0.70
N MET A 226 -20.39 0.32 -1.46
CA MET A 226 -20.19 0.79 -2.82
C MET A 226 -19.99 2.30 -2.75
N VAL A 227 -18.88 2.79 -3.30
CA VAL A 227 -18.60 4.23 -3.36
C VAL A 227 -19.58 4.94 -4.31
N SER A 228 -19.83 6.23 -4.12
CA SER A 228 -20.87 6.94 -4.89
C SER A 228 -20.60 7.01 -6.40
N ASN A 229 -19.34 6.82 -6.80
CA ASN A 229 -18.89 6.74 -8.18
C ASN A 229 -18.88 5.30 -8.73
N ALA A 230 -19.66 4.39 -8.14
CA ALA A 230 -19.79 3.01 -8.61
C ALA A 230 -20.39 2.94 -10.04
N GLN A 231 -19.87 1.99 -10.82
CA GLN A 231 -20.25 1.72 -12.19
C GLN A 231 -21.63 1.05 -12.27
N GLU A 232 -22.26 1.16 -13.45
CA GLU A 232 -23.61 0.66 -13.71
C GLU A 232 -23.75 -0.84 -13.39
N GLU A 233 -22.75 -1.66 -13.70
CA GLU A 233 -22.80 -3.10 -13.47
C GLU A 233 -22.87 -3.47 -11.98
N LEU A 234 -22.17 -2.74 -11.10
CA LEU A 234 -22.22 -2.98 -9.66
C LEU A 234 -23.53 -2.48 -9.06
N LEU A 235 -24.03 -1.32 -9.51
CA LEU A 235 -25.32 -0.79 -9.10
C LEU A 235 -26.48 -1.72 -9.51
N HIS A 236 -26.40 -2.29 -10.71
CA HIS A 236 -27.35 -3.29 -11.18
C HIS A 236 -27.32 -4.53 -10.29
N TRP A 237 -26.11 -5.07 -10.02
CA TRP A 237 -25.93 -6.19 -9.10
C TRP A 237 -26.52 -5.89 -7.72
N TYR A 238 -26.26 -4.71 -7.16
CA TYR A 238 -26.78 -4.29 -5.86
C TYR A 238 -28.31 -4.27 -5.84
N SER A 239 -28.93 -3.72 -6.89
CA SER A 239 -30.39 -3.63 -6.99
C SER A 239 -31.08 -5.00 -6.94
N GLN A 240 -30.40 -6.04 -7.45
CA GLN A 240 -30.91 -7.41 -7.51
C GLN A 240 -30.56 -8.24 -6.27
N ASN A 241 -29.39 -8.03 -5.67
CA ASN A 241 -28.81 -8.96 -4.69
C ASN A 241 -28.72 -8.39 -3.27
N ALA A 242 -28.52 -7.08 -3.12
CA ALA A 242 -28.11 -6.48 -1.84
C ALA A 242 -28.91 -5.25 -1.41
N LYS A 243 -29.90 -4.79 -2.20
CA LYS A 243 -30.75 -3.62 -1.90
C LYS A 243 -31.40 -3.65 -0.51
N HIS A 244 -31.69 -4.84 0.01
CA HIS A 244 -32.33 -5.04 1.31
C HIS A 244 -31.36 -5.57 2.38
N ASN A 245 -30.07 -5.67 2.07
CA ASN A 245 -29.06 -6.11 3.02
C ASN A 245 -28.60 -4.92 3.89
N PRO A 246 -28.91 -4.88 5.20
CA PRO A 246 -28.53 -3.77 6.06
C PRO A 246 -27.02 -3.66 6.29
N LYS A 247 -26.24 -4.68 5.90
CA LYS A 247 -24.77 -4.66 5.97
C LYS A 247 -24.12 -4.06 4.73
N VAL A 248 -24.89 -3.67 3.71
CA VAL A 248 -24.37 -3.07 2.47
C VAL A 248 -24.98 -1.68 2.29
N ILE A 249 -24.12 -0.69 2.05
CA ILE A 249 -24.55 0.68 1.72
C ILE A 249 -24.01 1.13 0.37
N HIS A 250 -24.76 2.03 -0.26
CA HIS A 250 -24.25 2.90 -1.31
C HIS A 250 -23.89 4.24 -0.66
N ALA A 251 -22.60 4.54 -0.60
CA ALA A 251 -22.09 5.77 0.00
C ALA A 251 -22.53 7.00 -0.79
N THR A 252 -22.60 8.15 -0.12
CA THR A 252 -22.77 9.45 -0.79
C THR A 252 -21.42 10.02 -1.23
N GLU A 253 -20.35 9.64 -0.54
CA GLU A 253 -18.98 10.02 -0.85
C GLU A 253 -18.32 9.07 -1.86
N LYS A 254 -17.44 9.64 -2.67
CA LYS A 254 -16.66 8.91 -3.68
C LYS A 254 -15.35 8.37 -3.10
N CYS A 255 -14.83 7.34 -3.74
CA CYS A 255 -13.52 6.75 -3.43
C CYS A 255 -13.26 6.56 -1.92
N ALA A 256 -12.04 6.86 -1.44
CA ALA A 256 -11.65 6.65 -0.04
C ALA A 256 -12.52 7.40 0.98
N ALA A 257 -13.15 8.51 0.59
CA ALA A 257 -14.10 9.21 1.45
C ALA A 257 -15.37 8.37 1.71
N GLY A 258 -15.82 7.58 0.72
CA GLY A 258 -16.89 6.59 0.87
C GLY A 258 -16.53 5.49 1.86
N ILE A 259 -15.27 5.05 1.88
CA ILE A 259 -14.76 4.07 2.85
C ILE A 259 -14.82 4.64 4.27
N ILE A 260 -14.35 5.89 4.46
CA ILE A 260 -14.42 6.59 5.76
C ILE A 260 -15.87 6.74 6.22
N GLN A 261 -16.77 7.13 5.31
CA GLN A 261 -18.20 7.23 5.58
C GLN A 261 -18.77 5.89 6.08
N ALA A 262 -18.41 4.78 5.44
CA ALA A 262 -18.87 3.44 5.83
C ALA A 262 -18.36 3.00 7.21
N ILE A 263 -17.10 3.30 7.54
CA ILE A 263 -16.54 3.04 8.87
C ILE A 263 -17.41 3.71 9.95
N GLY A 264 -17.76 4.98 9.74
CA GLY A 264 -18.64 5.72 10.65
C GLY A 264 -20.07 5.18 10.67
N HIS A 265 -20.65 4.90 9.50
CA HIS A 265 -22.02 4.43 9.35
C HIS A 265 -22.27 3.10 10.08
N PHE A 266 -21.36 2.14 9.93
CA PHE A 266 -21.47 0.82 10.56
C PHE A 266 -20.94 0.76 12.00
N GLY A 267 -20.40 1.87 12.53
CA GLY A 267 -19.82 1.90 13.87
C GLY A 267 -18.55 1.05 14.01
N LEU A 268 -17.76 0.91 12.95
CA LEU A 268 -16.55 0.08 12.90
C LEU A 268 -15.31 0.76 13.52
N GLY A 269 -15.45 2.03 13.89
CA GLY A 269 -14.42 2.84 14.54
C GLY A 269 -14.67 4.33 14.32
N PRO A 270 -13.68 5.19 14.59
CA PRO A 270 -13.79 6.62 14.30
C PRO A 270 -14.03 6.85 12.80
N GLY A 271 -15.09 7.60 12.46
CA GLY A 271 -15.45 7.96 11.08
C GLY A 271 -14.95 9.34 10.64
N ALA A 272 -13.98 9.92 11.36
CA ALA A 272 -13.44 11.25 11.07
C ALA A 272 -11.91 11.21 11.04
N SER A 273 -11.31 11.77 9.98
CA SER A 273 -9.86 11.74 9.83
C SER A 273 -9.19 12.79 10.72
N PRO A 274 -8.02 12.50 11.33
CA PRO A 274 -7.18 13.53 11.96
C PRO A 274 -6.81 14.69 11.02
N ARG A 275 -6.86 14.47 9.69
CA ARG A 275 -6.64 15.52 8.68
C ARG A 275 -7.74 16.59 8.63
N ASP A 276 -8.96 16.22 9.00
CA ASP A 276 -10.14 17.09 8.93
C ASP A 276 -10.22 18.06 10.12
N VAL A 277 -9.38 17.86 11.14
CA VAL A 277 -9.32 18.72 12.31
C VAL A 277 -8.73 20.08 11.91
N THR A 278 -9.53 21.13 12.06
CA THR A 278 -9.17 22.52 11.79
C THR A 278 -8.65 23.25 13.02
N ASP A 279 -9.10 22.85 14.21
CA ASP A 279 -8.67 23.41 15.49
C ASP A 279 -7.84 22.40 16.30
N TYR A 280 -6.52 22.57 16.25
CA TYR A 280 -5.57 21.72 16.98
C TYR A 280 -5.52 22.00 18.49
N SER A 281 -6.13 23.11 18.94
CA SER A 281 -6.18 23.53 20.36
C SER A 281 -7.29 22.81 21.14
N GLN A 282 -8.32 22.31 20.45
CA GLN A 282 -9.43 21.57 21.06
C GLN A 282 -9.30 20.06 20.83
N SER A 283 -8.32 19.42 21.46
CA SER A 283 -8.33 17.96 21.55
C SER A 283 -9.43 17.51 22.50
N LYS A 284 -10.61 17.18 21.98
CA LYS A 284 -11.64 16.49 22.77
C LYS A 284 -11.11 15.14 23.26
N SER A 285 -11.55 14.78 24.46
CA SER A 285 -11.25 13.60 25.29
C SER A 285 -11.31 12.25 24.55
N GLY A 286 -10.33 11.98 23.67
CA GLY A 286 -10.02 10.66 23.14
C GLY A 286 -8.95 9.95 23.95
N THR A 287 -8.78 8.65 23.71
CA THR A 287 -7.61 7.89 24.18
C THR A 287 -6.39 8.34 23.37
N LEU A 288 -5.45 9.04 24.00
CA LEU A 288 -4.18 9.42 23.37
C LEU A 288 -3.37 8.15 23.11
N THR A 289 -3.16 7.82 21.84
CA THR A 289 -2.24 6.75 21.45
C THR A 289 -0.98 7.35 20.84
N PRO A 290 0.19 6.70 20.98
CA PRO A 290 1.42 7.14 20.32
C PRO A 290 1.24 7.36 18.82
N ALA A 291 0.47 6.49 18.16
CA ALA A 291 0.21 6.57 16.73
C ALA A 291 -0.63 7.81 16.36
N HIS A 292 -1.68 8.10 17.13
CA HIS A 292 -2.53 9.27 16.92
C HIS A 292 -1.73 10.57 17.02
N GLU A 293 -0.83 10.69 18.01
CA GLU A 293 0.00 11.89 18.18
C GLU A 293 0.99 12.09 17.02
N ILE A 294 1.61 11.01 16.52
CA ILE A 294 2.50 11.08 15.36
C ILE A 294 1.73 11.54 14.11
N VAL A 295 0.56 10.95 13.84
CA VAL A 295 -0.26 11.36 12.68
C VAL A 295 -0.71 12.81 12.80
N LYS A 296 -1.16 13.23 13.99
CA LYS A 296 -1.58 14.60 14.26
C LYS A 296 -0.42 15.58 14.04
N PHE A 297 0.78 15.26 14.53
CA PHE A 297 1.97 16.07 14.33
C PHE A 297 2.30 16.24 12.84
N TYR A 298 2.34 15.16 12.05
CA TYR A 298 2.70 15.28 10.63
C TYR A 298 1.61 15.92 9.77
N THR A 299 0.34 15.83 10.18
CA THR A 299 -0.75 16.59 9.59
C THR A 299 -0.56 18.09 9.84
N LEU A 300 -0.23 18.48 11.08
CA LEU A 300 0.07 19.86 11.42
C LEU A 300 1.32 20.36 10.67
N TYR A 301 2.35 19.52 10.57
CA TYR A 301 3.58 19.81 9.82
C TYR A 301 3.32 20.09 8.34
N GLU A 302 2.45 19.32 7.69
CA GLU A 302 2.02 19.56 6.31
C GLU A 302 1.41 20.96 6.16
N LYS A 303 0.38 21.27 6.97
CA LYS A 303 -0.32 22.56 6.97
C LYS A 303 0.63 23.71 7.30
N TRP A 304 1.56 23.50 8.25
CA TRP A 304 2.55 24.48 8.66
C TRP A 304 3.46 24.91 7.50
N ARG A 305 4.00 23.94 6.77
CA ARG A 305 4.88 24.21 5.61
C ARG A 305 4.11 24.81 4.43
N ARG A 306 2.82 24.52 4.31
CA ARG A 306 1.92 25.16 3.33
C ARG A 306 1.53 26.58 3.74
N GLY A 307 1.78 27.00 4.98
CA GLY A 307 1.40 28.30 5.51
C GLY A 307 -0.09 28.42 5.84
N GLU A 308 -0.73 27.28 6.13
CA GLU A 308 -2.19 27.17 6.36
C GLU A 308 -2.57 27.19 7.85
N VAL A 309 -1.57 27.27 8.73
CA VAL A 309 -1.77 27.29 10.19
C VAL A 309 -1.83 28.74 10.66
N GLY A 310 -3.01 29.20 11.07
CA GLY A 310 -3.16 30.50 11.73
C GLY A 310 -2.42 30.54 13.07
N ASN A 311 -2.02 31.74 13.53
CA ASN A 311 -1.29 31.92 14.80
C ASN A 311 -0.05 31.02 14.96
N ALA A 312 0.74 30.90 13.88
CA ALA A 312 1.93 30.05 13.81
C ALA A 312 2.86 30.20 15.04
N GLU A 313 3.13 31.44 15.47
CA GLU A 313 3.96 31.71 16.65
C GLU A 313 3.39 31.08 17.93
N SER A 314 2.07 31.14 18.15
CA SER A 314 1.41 30.52 19.31
C SER A 314 1.59 29.01 19.30
N HIS A 315 1.36 28.36 18.16
CA HIS A 315 1.57 26.92 18.01
C HIS A 315 3.02 26.49 18.24
N LEU A 316 3.99 27.30 17.78
CA LEU A 316 5.41 27.05 18.02
C LEU A 316 5.75 27.13 19.51
N GLN A 317 5.20 28.11 20.22
CA GLN A 317 5.38 28.26 21.67
C GLN A 317 4.72 27.11 22.44
N ASP A 318 3.56 26.63 22.00
CA ASP A 318 2.89 25.47 22.59
C ASP A 318 3.66 24.16 22.37
N LEU A 319 4.22 23.96 21.16
CA LEU A 319 5.15 22.86 20.86
C LEU A 319 6.40 22.91 21.75
N LYS A 320 6.98 24.10 21.97
CA LYS A 320 8.12 24.27 22.89
C LYS A 320 7.75 23.95 24.33
N ARG A 321 6.55 24.32 24.78
CA ARG A 321 6.06 24.07 26.15
C ARG A 321 5.77 22.59 26.40
N THR A 322 5.26 21.88 25.40
CA THR A 322 4.95 20.45 25.48
C THR A 322 6.18 19.56 25.34
N CYS A 323 7.25 20.04 24.70
CA CYS A 323 8.47 19.26 24.62
C CYS A 323 9.28 19.32 25.92
N GLN A 324 9.91 18.20 26.32
CA GLN A 324 10.80 18.22 27.47
C GLN A 324 11.99 19.17 27.18
N PRO A 325 12.41 20.01 28.15
CA PRO A 325 13.51 20.96 27.97
C PRO A 325 14.83 20.32 27.50
N ASN A 326 15.07 19.07 27.93
CA ASN A 326 16.26 18.28 27.59
C ASN A 326 15.97 17.21 26.52
N GLY A 327 14.86 17.34 25.77
CA GLY A 327 14.57 16.45 24.64
C GLY A 327 15.68 16.56 23.59
N VAL A 328 16.06 15.43 23.00
CA VAL A 328 17.15 15.34 22.01
C VAL A 328 16.67 14.59 20.78
N ALA A 329 16.51 15.30 19.66
CA ALA A 329 16.39 14.73 18.34
C ALA A 329 17.70 14.06 17.93
N VAL A 330 17.61 12.91 17.29
CA VAL A 330 18.77 12.34 16.59
C VAL A 330 18.56 12.66 15.12
N HIS A 331 19.59 12.74 14.31
CA HIS A 331 19.43 12.93 12.89
C HIS A 331 19.68 11.59 12.17
N PRO A 332 19.21 11.42 10.93
CA PRO A 332 19.59 10.29 10.06
C PRO A 332 21.05 9.85 10.12
N TRP A 333 21.92 10.85 10.24
CA TRP A 333 23.36 10.68 10.20
C TRP A 333 23.96 10.43 11.61
N GLY A 334 23.12 10.16 12.60
CA GLY A 334 23.50 9.79 13.96
C GLY A 334 23.88 10.94 14.88
N PHE A 335 23.80 12.20 14.44
CA PHE A 335 24.08 13.34 15.31
C PHE A 335 22.87 13.71 16.16
N GLU A 336 23.12 14.09 17.41
CA GLU A 336 22.10 14.51 18.35
C GLU A 336 21.93 16.05 18.31
N GLN A 337 20.69 16.55 18.33
CA GLN A 337 20.34 17.96 18.39
C GLN A 337 19.27 18.21 19.47
N PRO A 338 19.37 19.30 20.24
CA PRO A 338 18.33 19.66 21.18
C PRO A 338 16.98 19.86 20.48
N LEU A 339 15.92 19.24 21.02
CA LEU A 339 14.58 19.26 20.42
C LEU A 339 14.03 20.68 20.26
N HIS A 340 14.39 21.60 21.17
CA HIS A 340 14.01 23.00 21.06
C HIS A 340 14.66 23.70 19.84
N GLU A 341 15.88 23.31 19.46
CA GLU A 341 16.53 23.80 18.23
C GLU A 341 15.83 23.24 17.00
N CYS A 342 15.41 21.97 17.03
CA CYS A 342 14.60 21.38 15.96
C CYS A 342 13.25 22.10 15.79
N ILE A 343 12.61 22.49 16.91
CA ILE A 343 11.37 23.29 16.88
C ILE A 343 11.64 24.70 16.36
N ASN A 344 12.77 25.33 16.73
CA ASN A 344 13.15 26.62 16.15
C ASN A 344 13.36 26.51 14.63
N ALA A 345 13.98 25.42 14.15
CA ALA A 345 14.15 25.15 12.74
C ALA A 345 12.79 24.95 12.02
N LEU A 346 11.81 24.28 12.65
CA LEU A 346 10.43 24.22 12.16
C LEU A 346 9.85 25.62 11.91
N GLY A 347 10.13 26.57 12.81
CA GLY A 347 9.80 27.99 12.66
C GLY A 347 10.21 28.57 11.31
N SER A 348 11.45 28.29 10.89
CA SER A 348 12.01 28.78 9.62
C SER A 348 11.38 28.16 8.37
N CYS A 349 10.67 27.03 8.50
CA CYS A 349 10.02 26.34 7.39
C CYS A 349 8.55 26.73 7.21
N TYR A 350 8.01 27.67 8.00
CA TYR A 350 6.62 28.09 7.84
C TYR A 350 6.38 28.68 6.44
N GLY A 351 5.39 28.14 5.72
CA GLY A 351 5.04 28.62 4.37
C GLY A 351 6.07 28.32 3.26
N ASP A 352 7.14 27.57 3.53
CA ASP A 352 8.19 27.29 2.53
C ASP A 352 7.72 26.42 1.35
N LYS A 353 6.55 25.79 1.50
CA LYS A 353 5.82 25.03 0.48
C LYS A 353 4.51 25.69 0.05
N GLN A 354 4.27 26.94 0.41
CA GLN A 354 3.08 27.67 -0.02
C GLN A 354 2.99 27.67 -1.56
N GLY A 355 1.81 27.32 -2.09
CA GLY A 355 1.54 27.26 -3.53
C GLY A 355 2.14 26.04 -4.25
N LYS A 356 2.79 25.10 -3.55
CA LYS A 356 3.28 23.84 -4.11
C LYS A 356 2.33 22.69 -3.77
N LYS A 357 2.34 21.64 -4.59
CA LYS A 357 1.65 20.37 -4.24
C LYS A 357 2.48 19.63 -3.21
N PHE A 358 2.29 20.00 -1.94
CA PHE A 358 3.03 19.42 -0.82
C PHE A 358 2.09 18.58 0.06
N CYS A 359 2.42 17.31 0.23
CA CYS A 359 1.75 16.44 1.18
C CYS A 359 2.73 15.58 1.97
N VAL A 360 2.31 15.22 3.19
CA VAL A 360 3.10 14.43 4.13
C VAL A 360 2.22 13.37 4.75
N TRP A 361 2.58 12.10 4.63
CA TRP A 361 1.87 11.03 5.33
C TRP A 361 2.84 10.13 6.07
N VAL A 362 2.31 9.43 7.05
CA VAL A 362 3.03 8.37 7.75
C VAL A 362 2.50 7.03 7.28
N ASP A 363 3.35 6.02 7.29
CA ASP A 363 3.02 4.64 6.92
C ASP A 363 3.71 3.68 7.91
N LYS A 364 3.14 2.49 8.09
CA LYS A 364 3.68 1.42 8.94
C LYS A 364 3.98 1.89 10.38
N VAL A 365 3.10 2.69 10.99
CA VAL A 365 3.28 3.11 12.38
C VAL A 365 3.21 1.90 13.30
N SER A 366 4.24 1.79 14.15
CA SER A 366 4.36 0.78 15.20
C SER A 366 4.80 1.45 16.49
N SER A 367 4.31 0.97 17.63
CA SER A 367 4.66 1.49 18.94
C SER A 367 4.99 0.35 19.91
N SER A 368 5.96 0.60 20.78
CA SER A 368 6.36 -0.33 21.84
C SER A 368 6.60 0.45 23.11
N GLN A 369 5.93 0.08 24.19
CA GLN A 369 6.14 0.69 25.49
C GLN A 369 7.46 0.20 26.09
N ILE A 370 8.36 1.12 26.45
CA ILE A 370 9.69 0.80 27.01
C ILE A 370 9.85 1.30 28.46
N GLY A 371 8.89 2.07 28.97
CA GLY A 371 8.78 2.52 30.36
C GLY A 371 7.33 2.85 30.70
N SER A 372 7.05 3.25 31.95
CA SER A 372 5.67 3.51 32.41
C SER A 372 4.88 4.42 31.48
N ASP A 373 5.53 5.47 30.99
CA ASP A 373 4.92 6.50 30.14
C ASP A 373 5.74 6.75 28.87
N ILE A 374 6.75 5.91 28.60
CA ILE A 374 7.69 6.08 27.50
C ILE A 374 7.43 5.05 26.41
N TRP A 375 7.25 5.54 25.19
CA TRP A 375 6.94 4.76 24.01
C TRP A 375 8.03 4.96 22.96
N LEU A 376 8.52 3.87 22.40
CA LEU A 376 9.31 3.87 21.17
C LEU A 376 8.35 3.70 19.99
N VAL A 377 8.29 4.68 19.10
CA VAL A 377 7.44 4.65 17.90
C VAL A 377 8.31 4.62 16.66
N LYS A 378 7.99 3.75 15.70
CA LYS A 378 8.68 3.66 14.40
C LYS A 378 7.66 3.75 13.28
N PHE A 379 7.99 4.48 12.23
CA PHE A 379 7.12 4.69 11.06
C PHE A 379 7.92 5.18 9.87
N ASP A 380 7.39 5.00 8.66
CA ASP A 380 7.92 5.61 7.46
C ASP A 380 7.26 6.98 7.27
N LYS A 381 8.06 8.04 7.26
CA LYS A 381 7.62 9.40 6.92
C LYS A 381 7.79 9.60 5.43
N TRP A 382 6.69 9.87 4.74
CA TRP A 382 6.68 10.22 3.34
C TRP A 382 6.42 11.71 3.15
N GLU A 383 7.20 12.32 2.27
CA GLU A 383 6.95 13.67 1.76
C GLU A 383 6.85 13.61 0.24
N MET A 384 5.89 14.35 -0.31
CA MET A 384 5.78 14.57 -1.75
C MET A 384 5.75 16.07 -2.01
N VAL A 385 6.60 16.51 -2.93
CA VAL A 385 6.61 17.89 -3.43
C VAL A 385 6.46 17.78 -4.94
N ASP A 386 5.33 18.25 -5.45
CA ASP A 386 4.95 18.10 -6.85
C ASP A 386 4.91 16.61 -7.24
N GLU A 387 5.89 16.11 -7.99
CA GLU A 387 5.99 14.69 -8.35
C GLU A 387 7.14 13.96 -7.63
N GLU A 388 8.01 14.69 -6.93
CA GLU A 388 9.13 14.09 -6.21
C GLU A 388 8.68 13.54 -4.86
N ARG A 389 9.02 12.27 -4.59
CA ARG A 389 8.74 11.60 -3.31
C ARG A 389 10.01 11.28 -2.55
N ARG A 390 9.93 11.42 -1.23
CA ARG A 390 10.99 11.04 -0.30
C ARG A 390 10.40 10.27 0.86
N CYS A 391 11.02 9.13 1.17
CA CYS A 391 10.69 8.31 2.33
C CYS A 391 11.85 8.31 3.31
N CYS A 392 11.50 8.33 4.58
CA CYS A 392 12.42 8.36 5.70
C CYS A 392 11.86 7.45 6.80
N LEU A 393 12.50 6.30 7.04
CA LEU A 393 12.23 5.53 8.25
C LEU A 393 12.53 6.43 9.45
N THR A 394 11.59 6.59 10.36
CA THR A 394 11.68 7.53 11.48
C THR A 394 11.40 6.78 12.77
N THR A 395 12.25 7.00 13.77
CA THR A 395 12.03 6.50 15.13
C THR A 395 11.80 7.69 16.07
N VAL A 396 10.88 7.60 17.01
CA VAL A 396 10.58 8.67 17.97
C VAL A 396 10.39 8.05 19.35
N LEU A 397 10.95 8.68 20.38
CA LEU A 397 10.60 8.41 21.77
C LEU A 397 9.50 9.40 22.19
N LEU A 398 8.39 8.88 22.71
CA LEU A 398 7.25 9.68 23.16
C LEU A 398 7.02 9.46 24.63
N GLN A 399 6.85 10.55 25.39
CA GLN A 399 6.39 10.48 26.77
C GLN A 399 4.93 10.90 26.85
N LEU A 400 4.04 9.94 27.10
CA LEU A 400 2.60 10.19 27.22
C LEU A 400 2.20 10.18 28.69
N GLN A 401 2.00 11.37 29.27
CA GLN A 401 1.59 11.48 30.67
C GLN A 401 0.07 11.33 30.81
N ASN A 402 -0.37 10.34 31.59
CA ASN A 402 -1.76 10.25 32.03
C ASN A 402 -2.02 11.29 33.13
N VAL A 403 -2.37 12.52 32.75
CA VAL A 403 -2.79 13.53 33.73
C VAL A 403 -4.13 13.10 34.33
N ARG A 404 -4.13 12.71 35.62
CA ARG A 404 -5.37 12.55 36.40
C ARG A 404 -5.96 13.93 36.66
N GLY A 405 -6.81 14.41 35.76
CA GLY A 405 -7.61 15.62 35.93
C GLY A 405 -7.57 16.55 34.72
N GLY A 406 -8.67 16.62 33.99
CA GLY A 406 -9.04 17.75 33.13
C GLY A 406 -8.34 17.90 31.78
N GLU A 407 -7.02 17.87 31.72
CA GLU A 407 -6.25 18.16 30.50
C GLU A 407 -5.13 17.14 30.33
N LYS A 408 -5.24 16.30 29.30
CA LYS A 408 -4.19 15.33 28.95
C LYS A 408 -3.15 16.04 28.07
N GLN A 409 -1.88 16.00 28.47
CA GLN A 409 -0.78 16.61 27.72
C GLN A 409 0.23 15.52 27.29
N ALA A 410 0.50 15.44 25.99
CA ALA A 410 1.53 14.57 25.43
C ALA A 410 2.83 15.37 25.32
N ASN A 411 3.94 14.83 25.86
CA ASN A 411 5.25 15.46 25.77
C ASN A 411 6.14 14.66 24.81
N LEU A 412 6.41 15.24 23.65
CA LEU A 412 7.31 14.64 22.65
C LEU A 412 8.76 14.74 23.13
N THR A 413 9.50 13.62 23.09
CA THR A 413 10.94 13.56 23.38
C THR A 413 11.64 12.70 22.34
N GLY A 414 11.61 13.11 21.08
CA GLY A 414 12.04 12.21 20.00
C GLY A 414 13.55 12.05 19.91
N LYS A 415 14.08 10.82 19.93
CA LYS A 415 15.36 10.45 19.30
C LYS A 415 15.11 9.93 17.87
N THR A 416 15.45 10.70 16.85
CA THR A 416 15.17 10.42 15.43
C THR A 416 16.33 9.79 14.65
N ASN A 417 16.42 8.46 14.62
CA ASN A 417 17.27 7.82 13.61
C ASN A 417 16.50 7.73 12.30
N THR A 418 17.02 8.35 11.25
CA THR A 418 16.54 8.19 9.88
C THR A 418 17.52 7.37 9.05
N VAL A 419 17.01 6.38 8.36
CA VAL A 419 17.78 5.66 7.34
C VAL A 419 17.18 6.05 6.00
N THR A 420 17.97 6.71 5.15
CA THR A 420 17.61 6.91 3.75
C THR A 420 17.89 5.63 2.99
N ASN A 421 16.85 4.87 2.66
CA ASN A 421 16.97 3.82 1.65
C ASN A 421 17.06 4.47 0.28
N ALA A 422 18.28 4.78 -0.16
CA ALA A 422 18.59 5.02 -1.56
C ALA A 422 19.04 3.70 -2.18
N ASN A 423 18.09 2.86 -2.59
CA ASN A 423 18.34 1.78 -3.53
C ASN A 423 17.03 1.28 -4.13
N GLU A 424 16.80 1.59 -5.41
CA GLU A 424 16.27 0.64 -6.39
C GLU A 424 16.69 1.11 -7.80
N GLY A 425 17.27 0.19 -8.57
CA GLY A 425 18.21 0.43 -9.67
C GLY A 425 17.73 1.21 -10.89
N HIS A 426 18.62 2.02 -11.44
CA HIS A 426 18.62 2.37 -12.87
C HIS A 426 19.53 1.41 -13.65
N SER A 427 18.93 0.45 -14.34
CA SER A 427 19.56 -0.16 -15.53
C SER A 427 19.55 0.86 -16.65
N LYS A 428 20.72 1.44 -16.95
CA LYS A 428 20.94 2.18 -18.20
C LYS A 428 21.09 1.19 -19.35
N VAL A 429 20.07 1.05 -20.18
CA VAL A 429 20.24 0.56 -21.55
C VAL A 429 20.19 1.77 -22.47
N ALA A 430 21.36 2.14 -22.99
CA ALA A 430 21.48 3.09 -24.08
C ALA A 430 21.07 2.37 -25.38
N MET A 431 19.93 2.75 -25.97
CA MET A 431 19.63 2.45 -27.37
C MET A 431 19.91 3.71 -28.20
N ARG A 432 21.04 3.71 -28.90
CA ARG A 432 21.25 4.54 -30.08
C ARG A 432 20.37 3.99 -31.21
N LYS A 433 19.51 4.85 -31.74
CA LYS A 433 18.90 4.67 -33.07
C LYS A 433 19.97 5.02 -34.10
N ASP A 434 20.32 4.05 -34.93
CA ASP A 434 20.80 4.32 -36.29
C ASP A 434 20.05 3.38 -37.23
N GLN A 435 19.20 3.96 -38.06
CA GLN A 435 18.56 3.32 -39.22
C GLN A 435 19.47 3.55 -40.42
N ASN A 436 19.92 2.48 -41.09
CA ASN A 436 19.96 2.40 -42.55
C ASN A 436 20.28 0.97 -43.01
N SER A 437 19.36 0.41 -43.77
CA SER A 437 19.41 -0.85 -44.52
C SER A 437 20.23 -0.67 -45.83
N PRO A 438 20.26 -1.65 -46.76
CA PRO A 438 20.68 -3.06 -46.69
C PRO A 438 21.68 -3.42 -47.81
N GLN A 439 22.39 -4.56 -47.75
CA GLN A 439 22.77 -5.32 -48.96
C GLN A 439 23.31 -6.74 -48.70
N ARG A 440 22.55 -7.72 -49.20
CA ARG A 440 22.89 -8.92 -49.99
C ARG A 440 24.09 -9.84 -49.66
N LEU A 441 23.74 -11.14 -49.69
CA LEU A 441 24.40 -12.34 -50.24
C LEU A 441 24.90 -13.42 -49.25
N VAL A 442 24.42 -14.63 -49.54
CA VAL A 442 24.59 -15.97 -48.93
C VAL A 442 25.86 -16.65 -49.51
N PRO A 443 26.17 -17.94 -49.29
CA PRO A 443 26.30 -18.81 -48.09
C PRO A 443 27.72 -19.41 -47.97
N HIS A 444 28.04 -20.13 -46.87
CA HIS A 444 28.46 -21.56 -46.89
C HIS A 444 29.12 -22.07 -45.58
N SER A 445 28.87 -23.37 -45.36
CA SER A 445 29.68 -24.41 -44.67
C SER A 445 29.87 -24.41 -43.14
N SER A 446 29.07 -25.31 -42.54
CA SER A 446 29.35 -26.22 -41.40
C SER A 446 30.56 -27.16 -41.65
N PRO A 447 31.04 -28.06 -40.74
CA PRO A 447 31.07 -28.14 -39.25
C PRO A 447 32.45 -28.60 -38.67
N ARG A 448 32.46 -28.92 -37.36
CA ARG A 448 33.41 -29.79 -36.59
C ARG A 448 34.70 -29.09 -36.16
N SER A 449 35.29 -29.29 -34.97
CA SER A 449 35.25 -30.37 -33.97
C SER A 449 36.00 -29.91 -32.69
N SER A 450 35.78 -30.63 -31.57
CA SER A 450 36.80 -31.07 -30.55
C SER A 450 37.81 -30.03 -30.02
N GLU A 451 38.11 -29.85 -28.74
CA GLU A 451 38.25 -30.79 -27.62
C GLU A 451 38.94 -30.04 -26.44
N ILE A 452 38.83 -30.60 -25.24
CA ILE A 452 39.89 -30.65 -24.20
C ILE A 452 40.10 -29.46 -23.22
N TYR A 453 39.71 -29.74 -21.97
CA TYR A 453 40.37 -29.51 -20.67
C TYR A 453 41.03 -28.16 -20.32
N LYS A 454 40.61 -27.61 -19.17
CA LYS A 454 41.47 -27.57 -17.95
C LYS A 454 40.66 -27.34 -16.67
N ARG A 455 40.84 -28.28 -15.73
CA ARG A 455 40.53 -28.16 -14.29
C ARG A 455 41.55 -27.24 -13.61
N GLN A 456 41.11 -26.48 -12.61
CA GLN A 456 41.90 -26.25 -11.40
C GLN A 456 40.98 -26.22 -10.16
N LYS A 457 41.23 -27.18 -9.25
CA LYS A 457 40.77 -27.24 -7.86
C LYS A 457 41.78 -26.49 -6.99
N THR A 458 41.32 -25.90 -5.88
CA THR A 458 41.85 -25.93 -4.49
C THR A 458 41.22 -24.77 -3.69
N LYS A 459 40.92 -24.80 -2.39
CA LYS A 459 40.99 -25.81 -1.30
C LYS A 459 40.17 -25.24 -0.12
N THR A 460 39.52 -26.14 0.61
CA THR A 460 38.85 -25.95 1.91
C THR A 460 39.85 -25.72 3.05
N ILE A 461 39.52 -24.88 4.05
CA ILE A 461 39.95 -25.04 5.45
C ILE A 461 38.79 -24.69 6.39
N LEU A 462 38.40 -25.67 7.22
CA LEU A 462 37.54 -25.57 8.39
C LEU A 462 38.42 -25.56 9.65
N LYS A 463 38.10 -24.71 10.63
CA LYS A 463 38.29 -24.97 12.08
C LYS A 463 37.45 -23.97 12.88
N GLY A 464 36.58 -24.48 13.76
CA GLY A 464 35.73 -23.68 14.63
C GLY A 464 36.22 -23.58 16.08
N ARG A 465 35.64 -22.64 16.84
CA ARG A 465 35.21 -22.75 18.25
C ARG A 465 34.44 -21.50 18.72
N SER A 466 33.18 -21.73 19.15
CA SER A 466 32.36 -21.12 20.22
C SER A 466 32.51 -19.65 20.69
N HIS A 467 31.43 -18.86 20.47
CA HIS A 467 30.69 -17.78 21.24
C HIS A 467 31.33 -16.93 22.38
N PRO A 468 30.76 -15.74 22.77
CA PRO A 468 29.47 -15.09 22.39
C PRO A 468 29.49 -13.57 22.05
N HIS A 469 28.35 -13.08 21.52
CA HIS A 469 27.79 -11.71 21.54
C HIS A 469 28.68 -10.46 21.30
N ARG A 470 28.48 -9.82 20.12
CA ARG A 470 28.18 -8.39 19.88
C ARG A 470 28.15 -8.14 18.35
N PRO A 471 27.18 -7.42 17.77
CA PRO A 471 27.28 -7.01 16.38
C PRO A 471 28.11 -5.72 16.26
N ASP A 472 29.18 -5.84 15.49
CA ASP A 472 30.09 -4.78 15.07
C ASP A 472 29.43 -3.81 14.09
N LEU A 473 29.69 -2.51 14.29
CA LEU A 473 29.50 -1.48 13.27
C LEU A 473 30.66 -1.55 12.26
N ILE A 474 30.34 -1.70 10.98
CA ILE A 474 31.29 -1.60 9.88
C ILE A 474 31.27 -0.16 9.34
N LEU A 475 32.44 0.48 9.35
CA LEU A 475 32.77 1.72 8.64
C LEU A 475 33.04 1.42 7.15
N CYS A 476 32.54 2.27 6.25
CA CYS A 476 33.18 2.51 4.96
C CYS A 476 32.89 3.93 4.44
N SER A 477 33.96 4.58 4.02
CA SER A 477 34.08 5.96 3.54
C SER A 477 33.90 6.09 2.03
N SER A 478 33.30 7.20 1.57
CA SER A 478 33.72 7.93 0.36
C SER A 478 32.95 9.26 0.22
N HIS A 479 33.68 10.38 0.10
CA HIS A 479 33.18 11.69 -0.38
C HIS A 479 32.84 11.63 -1.90
N PRO A 480 32.06 12.56 -2.53
CA PRO A 480 31.92 13.99 -2.20
C PRO A 480 30.49 14.61 -2.27
N LEU A 481 30.37 15.83 -1.68
CA LEU A 481 29.48 16.97 -1.98
C LEU A 481 28.09 16.73 -2.62
N SER A 482 27.02 17.02 -1.87
CA SER A 482 25.97 18.01 -2.23
C SER A 482 24.79 18.03 -1.23
N SER A 483 24.12 19.20 -1.15
CA SER A 483 22.86 19.55 -0.47
C SER A 483 22.86 19.81 1.05
N LEU A 484 23.43 20.95 1.43
CA LEU A 484 22.89 21.83 2.47
C LEU A 484 21.60 22.47 1.93
N ALA A 485 20.56 22.57 2.77
CA ALA A 485 19.47 23.50 2.51
C ALA A 485 19.97 24.93 2.71
N ASP A 486 19.56 25.82 1.80
CA ASP A 486 19.91 27.23 1.71
C ASP A 486 19.92 27.97 3.06
N ILE A 487 21.12 28.36 3.49
CA ILE A 487 21.36 29.63 4.18
C ILE A 487 21.78 30.61 3.08
N SER A 488 20.88 31.52 2.69
CA SER A 488 21.23 32.62 1.79
C SER A 488 20.76 33.93 2.39
N VAL A 489 21.69 34.67 3.01
CA VAL A 489 21.57 36.10 3.25
C VAL A 489 22.91 36.79 2.93
N LYS A 490 22.81 37.74 1.99
CA LYS A 490 23.68 38.90 1.66
C LYS A 490 24.94 38.69 0.81
N LYS A 491 24.80 39.08 -0.47
CA LYS A 491 25.86 39.60 -1.34
C LYS A 491 26.33 41.00 -0.91
N ARG A 492 27.65 41.23 -1.00
CA ARG A 492 28.38 42.31 -1.73
C ARG A 492 29.64 42.76 -0.96
N PRO A 493 30.67 43.32 -1.64
CA PRO A 493 30.96 43.30 -3.08
C PRO A 493 31.84 42.11 -3.48
#